data_AF-W7KXR4-F1
#
_entry.id   AF-W7KXR4-F1
#
_cell.length_a   1.000
_cell.length_b   1.000
_cell.length_c   1.000
_cell.angle_alpha   90.00
_cell.angle_beta   90.00
_cell.angle_gamma   90.00
#
_symmetry.space_group_name_H-M   'P 1'
#
loop_
_entity.id
_entity.type
_entity.pdbx_description
1 polymer ?
#
loop_
_entity_poly.entity_id
_entity_poly.type
_entity_poly.pdbx_seq_one_letter_code
_entity_poly.pdbx_strand_id
1 'polypeptide(L)'
;MEEFRQKILDVYLSSKIKNFSEAYTEGLNKKNLCAYFDGKFCKRITIKEEVLAIWRSEDKISPHPILCYLCPYFSLRDEGIHSNIDLFEILSYYEKIRSNIIKEIEYLEARLNEFLHTSPSLRRRREELILVLQDIEEKRNVALTLIKSIFREESNGDFQQPASI
;
A
#
# COMPACT_ATOMS: atom_id res chain seq x y z
N MET A 1 -20.71 7.55 13.73
CA MET A 1 -20.67 7.64 12.24
C MET A 1 -19.33 7.16 11.68
N GLU A 2 -18.19 7.67 12.17
CA GLU A 2 -16.85 7.21 11.72
C GLU A 2 -16.60 5.72 11.96
N GLU A 3 -16.90 5.18 13.15
CA GLU A 3 -16.74 3.75 13.44
C GLU A 3 -17.57 2.84 12.52
N PHE A 4 -18.77 3.28 12.16
CA PHE A 4 -19.65 2.51 11.28
C PHE A 4 -19.13 2.51 9.83
N ARG A 5 -18.63 3.66 9.36
CA ARG A 5 -17.97 3.77 8.04
C ARG A 5 -16.73 2.89 7.97
N GLN A 6 -15.94 2.86 9.03
CA GLN A 6 -14.76 2.00 9.12
C GLN A 6 -15.14 0.52 9.03
N LYS A 7 -16.16 0.07 9.78
CA LYS A 7 -16.65 -1.32 9.71
C LYS A 7 -17.14 -1.71 8.31
N ILE A 8 -17.86 -0.83 7.61
CA ILE A 8 -18.29 -1.10 6.23
C ILE A 8 -17.07 -1.28 5.32
N LEU A 9 -16.09 -0.41 5.46
CA LEU A 9 -14.87 -0.49 4.67
C LEU A 9 -14.07 -1.77 4.98
N ASP A 10 -13.98 -2.17 6.24
CA ASP A 10 -13.32 -3.42 6.64
C ASP A 10 -14.00 -4.63 6.00
N VAL A 11 -15.34 -4.67 5.99
CA VAL A 11 -16.11 -5.74 5.32
C VAL A 11 -15.84 -5.74 3.81
N TYR A 12 -15.85 -4.56 3.18
CA TYR A 12 -15.57 -4.44 1.76
C TYR A 12 -14.15 -4.90 1.41
N LEU A 13 -13.14 -4.41 2.13
CA LEU A 13 -11.74 -4.70 1.86
C LEU A 13 -11.38 -6.15 2.20
N SER A 14 -11.92 -6.71 3.28
CA SER A 14 -11.70 -8.12 3.65
C SER A 14 -12.23 -9.11 2.62
N SER A 15 -13.28 -8.73 1.86
CA SER A 15 -13.77 -9.54 0.74
C SER A 15 -12.84 -9.54 -0.49
N LYS A 16 -11.90 -8.59 -0.57
CA LYS A 16 -11.04 -8.36 -1.76
C LYS A 16 -9.56 -8.64 -1.50
N ILE A 17 -9.10 -8.46 -0.27
CA ILE A 17 -7.70 -8.65 0.11
C ILE A 17 -7.56 -10.00 0.80
N LYS A 18 -6.83 -10.93 0.17
CA LYS A 18 -6.67 -12.32 0.65
C LYS A 18 -6.14 -12.40 2.10
N ASN A 19 -5.13 -11.61 2.42
CA ASN A 19 -4.50 -11.58 3.76
C ASN A 19 -4.91 -10.33 4.55
N PHE A 20 -6.18 -9.93 4.47
CA PHE A 20 -6.66 -8.66 5.03
C PHE A 20 -6.32 -8.48 6.51
N SER A 21 -6.52 -9.52 7.34
CA SER A 21 -6.28 -9.44 8.79
C SER A 21 -4.81 -9.16 9.13
N GLU A 22 -3.89 -9.81 8.42
CA GLU A 22 -2.45 -9.62 8.60
C GLU A 22 -2.03 -8.23 8.12
N ALA A 23 -2.46 -7.82 6.93
CA ALA A 23 -2.21 -6.49 6.38
C ALA A 23 -2.77 -5.38 7.27
N TYR A 24 -3.97 -5.58 7.83
CA TYR A 24 -4.60 -4.66 8.76
C TYR A 24 -3.76 -4.52 10.04
N THR A 25 -3.32 -5.64 10.61
CA THR A 25 -2.55 -5.66 11.86
C THR A 25 -1.18 -5.01 11.67
N GLU A 26 -0.46 -5.35 10.61
CA GLU A 26 0.82 -4.70 10.27
C GLU A 26 0.62 -3.20 10.03
N GLY A 27 -0.42 -2.84 9.28
CA GLY A 27 -0.77 -1.45 9.02
C GLY A 27 -1.11 -0.67 10.28
N LEU A 28 -1.82 -1.29 11.22
CA LEU A 28 -2.16 -0.68 12.52
C LEU A 28 -0.91 -0.46 13.37
N ASN A 29 0.00 -1.44 13.40
CA ASN A 29 1.28 -1.30 14.09
C ASN A 29 2.12 -0.17 13.47
N LYS A 30 2.24 -0.13 12.12
CA LYS A 30 2.91 0.97 11.41
C LYS A 30 2.28 2.31 11.71
N LYS A 31 0.94 2.41 11.70
CA LYS A 31 0.21 3.63 12.02
C LYS A 31 0.58 4.15 13.41
N ASN A 32 0.52 3.29 14.42
CA ASN A 32 0.75 3.65 15.81
C ASN A 32 2.20 4.00 16.12
N LEU A 33 3.16 3.45 15.37
CA LEU A 33 4.58 3.73 15.52
C LEU A 33 5.07 4.91 14.67
N CYS A 34 4.27 5.37 13.71
CA CYS A 34 4.69 6.40 12.77
C CYS A 34 4.78 7.76 13.46
N ALA A 35 5.93 8.42 13.38
CA ALA A 35 6.14 9.76 13.93
C ALA A 35 5.21 10.83 13.31
N TYR A 36 4.72 10.58 12.10
CA TYR A 36 3.80 11.49 11.40
C TYR A 36 2.33 11.29 11.78
N PHE A 37 2.01 10.29 12.61
CA PHE A 37 0.65 10.06 13.10
C PHE A 37 0.49 10.64 14.50
N ASP A 38 -0.44 11.59 14.68
CA ASP A 38 -0.62 12.30 15.96
C ASP A 38 -1.67 11.67 16.89
N GLY A 39 -2.04 10.42 16.63
CA GLY A 39 -3.10 9.71 17.34
C GLY A 39 -4.47 9.81 16.66
N LYS A 40 -4.67 10.78 15.75
CA LYS A 40 -5.90 10.88 14.96
C LYS A 40 -5.64 11.08 13.46
N PHE A 41 -4.64 11.85 13.09
CA PHE A 41 -4.37 12.24 11.73
C PHE A 41 -2.92 11.96 11.30
N CYS A 42 -2.75 11.69 10.00
CA CYS A 42 -1.45 11.65 9.35
C CYS A 42 -1.07 13.05 8.89
N LYS A 43 0.09 13.54 9.32
CA LYS A 43 0.64 14.84 8.92
C LYS A 43 1.42 14.77 7.62
N ARG A 44 1.93 13.60 7.25
CA ARG A 44 2.81 13.42 6.08
C ARG A 44 2.06 13.29 4.77
N ILE A 45 0.92 12.61 4.78
CA ILE A 45 0.24 12.18 3.55
C ILE A 45 -1.06 12.96 3.38
N THR A 46 -1.20 13.54 2.20
CA THR A 46 -2.47 14.04 1.66
C THR A 46 -2.79 13.24 0.40
N ILE A 47 -3.89 12.50 0.44
CA ILE A 47 -4.45 11.70 -0.64
C ILE A 47 -5.38 12.61 -1.43
N LYS A 48 -5.26 12.60 -2.75
CA LYS A 48 -6.05 13.47 -3.64
C LYS A 48 -7.37 12.84 -4.05
N GLU A 49 -7.44 11.52 -4.07
CA GLU A 49 -8.60 10.75 -4.54
C GLU A 49 -9.81 10.87 -3.60
N GLU A 50 -10.95 11.24 -4.17
CA GLU A 50 -12.22 11.42 -3.45
C GLU A 50 -12.82 10.11 -2.94
N VAL A 51 -12.54 8.97 -3.60
CA VAL A 51 -12.97 7.65 -3.10
C VAL A 51 -12.35 7.32 -1.74
N LEU A 52 -11.16 7.87 -1.46
CA LEU A 52 -10.52 7.75 -0.15
C LEU A 52 -10.95 8.87 0.80
N ALA A 53 -11.98 9.65 0.47
CA ALA A 53 -12.56 10.66 1.36
C ALA A 53 -13.14 10.05 2.64
N ILE A 54 -13.48 8.75 2.65
CA ILE A 54 -13.82 8.02 3.89
C ILE A 54 -12.65 8.08 4.91
N TRP A 55 -11.42 8.25 4.42
CA TRP A 55 -10.22 8.41 5.25
C TRP A 55 -9.91 9.87 5.57
N ARG A 56 -10.73 10.82 5.10
CA ARG A 56 -10.60 12.25 5.42
C ARG A 56 -11.60 12.64 6.50
N SER A 57 -11.15 13.47 7.43
CA SER A 57 -12.00 14.25 8.31
C SER A 57 -11.60 15.71 8.07
N GLU A 58 -12.50 16.47 7.45
CA GLU A 58 -12.20 17.81 6.91
C GLU A 58 -11.02 17.76 5.92
N ASP A 59 -9.94 18.50 6.19
CA ASP A 59 -8.73 18.57 5.36
C ASP A 59 -7.60 17.62 5.83
N LYS A 60 -7.86 16.80 6.85
CA LYS A 60 -6.85 15.93 7.45
C LYS A 60 -7.20 14.46 7.23
N ILE A 61 -6.16 13.64 7.06
CA ILE A 61 -6.33 12.20 6.81
C ILE A 61 -6.27 11.44 8.11
N SER A 62 -7.34 10.74 8.46
CA SER A 62 -7.33 9.65 9.43
C SER A 62 -7.09 8.35 8.66
N PRO A 63 -5.83 7.90 8.52
CA PRO A 63 -5.51 6.84 7.59
C PRO A 63 -6.09 5.52 8.08
N HIS A 64 -6.74 4.79 7.18
CA HIS A 64 -7.10 3.40 7.42
C HIS A 64 -5.83 2.55 7.59
N PRO A 65 -5.80 1.53 8.46
CA PRO A 65 -4.63 0.68 8.64
C PRO A 65 -4.08 0.09 7.33
N ILE A 66 -4.94 -0.29 6.39
CA ILE A 66 -4.52 -0.77 5.06
C ILE A 66 -3.69 0.27 4.28
N LEU A 67 -3.99 1.55 4.41
CA LEU A 67 -3.16 2.60 3.80
C LEU A 67 -1.78 2.66 4.47
N CYS A 68 -1.73 2.55 5.80
CA CYS A 68 -0.46 2.52 6.54
C CYS A 68 0.38 1.27 6.24
N TYR A 69 -0.27 0.13 5.95
CA TYR A 69 0.39 -1.08 5.47
C TYR A 69 1.13 -0.82 4.14
N LEU A 70 0.46 -0.13 3.22
CA LEU A 70 1.00 0.25 1.90
C LEU A 70 1.98 1.42 1.93
N CYS A 71 1.98 2.22 2.98
CA CYS A 71 2.72 3.48 3.02
C CYS A 71 4.24 3.24 2.92
N PRO A 72 4.92 3.72 1.85
CA PRO A 72 6.37 3.61 1.75
C PRO A 72 7.11 4.67 2.58
N TYR A 73 6.35 5.61 3.15
CA TYR A 73 6.85 6.78 3.88
C TYR A 73 6.72 6.64 5.41
N PHE A 74 6.57 5.41 5.90
CA PHE A 74 6.65 5.14 7.33
C PHE A 74 7.98 5.65 7.89
N SER A 75 7.95 6.30 9.05
CA SER A 75 9.15 6.75 9.75
C SER A 75 8.93 6.75 11.25
N LEU A 76 10.00 6.45 11.99
CA LEU A 76 10.07 6.59 13.44
C LEU A 76 10.53 7.99 13.87
N ARG A 77 10.92 8.85 12.92
CA ARG A 77 11.38 10.22 13.16
C ARG A 77 10.63 11.19 12.27
N ASP A 78 10.19 12.29 12.85
CA ASP A 78 9.58 13.39 12.09
C ASP A 78 10.69 14.22 11.44
N GLU A 79 10.78 14.17 10.11
CA GLU A 79 11.76 14.92 9.32
C GLU A 79 11.17 16.24 8.80
N GLY A 80 9.93 16.59 9.16
CA GLY A 80 9.23 17.78 8.68
C GLY A 80 8.84 17.71 7.19
N ILE A 81 8.89 16.53 6.58
CA ILE A 81 8.60 16.33 5.16
C ILE A 81 7.10 16.06 4.97
N HIS A 82 6.44 16.94 4.23
CA HIS A 82 5.07 16.75 3.77
C HIS A 82 5.09 16.26 2.31
N SER A 83 4.27 15.27 2.00
CA SER A 83 4.18 14.71 0.65
C SER A 83 2.72 14.48 0.29
N ASN A 84 2.28 15.13 -0.79
CA ASN A 84 1.04 14.76 -1.45
C ASN A 84 1.29 13.44 -2.16
N ILE A 85 0.56 12.39 -1.79
CA ILE A 85 0.74 11.05 -2.37
C ILE A 85 -0.60 10.53 -2.83
N ASP A 86 -0.63 10.02 -4.04
CA ASP A 86 -1.77 9.31 -4.60
C ASP A 86 -1.49 7.78 -4.67
N LEU A 87 -2.53 6.99 -4.88
CA LEU A 87 -2.40 5.53 -4.95
C LEU A 87 -1.56 5.07 -6.15
N PHE A 88 -1.52 5.85 -7.23
CA PHE A 88 -0.69 5.56 -8.40
C PHE A 88 0.79 5.75 -8.11
N GLU A 89 1.16 6.76 -7.33
CA GLU A 89 2.51 6.97 -6.84
C GLU A 89 2.95 5.83 -5.91
N ILE A 90 2.07 5.37 -5.02
CA ILE A 90 2.31 4.18 -4.19
C ILE A 90 2.55 2.95 -5.08
N LEU A 91 1.70 2.73 -6.08
CA LEU A 91 1.86 1.62 -7.02
C LEU A 91 3.18 1.73 -7.80
N SER A 92 3.50 2.91 -8.32
CA SER A 92 4.73 3.19 -9.06
C SER A 92 5.99 2.94 -8.22
N TYR A 93 5.95 3.30 -6.94
CA TYR A 93 7.01 2.98 -5.99
C TYR A 93 7.25 1.47 -5.89
N TYR A 94 6.19 0.67 -5.72
CA TYR A 94 6.31 -0.78 -5.62
C TYR A 94 6.74 -1.44 -6.94
N GLU A 95 6.26 -0.95 -8.09
CA GLU A 95 6.70 -1.42 -9.41
C GLU A 95 8.21 -1.18 -9.63
N LYS A 96 8.70 -0.01 -9.22
CA LYS A 96 10.13 0.32 -9.31
C LYS A 96 10.98 -0.62 -8.45
N ILE A 97 10.59 -0.82 -7.20
CA ILE A 97 11.32 -1.73 -6.28
C ILE A 97 11.28 -3.16 -6.81
N ARG A 98 10.11 -3.64 -7.23
CA ARG A 98 9.93 -4.95 -7.84
C ARG A 98 10.90 -5.16 -9.01
N SER A 99 10.95 -4.21 -9.94
CA SER A 99 11.85 -4.29 -11.10
C SER A 99 13.33 -4.37 -10.69
N ASN A 100 13.74 -3.59 -9.69
CA ASN A 100 15.10 -3.61 -9.19
C ASN A 100 15.46 -4.94 -8.52
N ILE A 101 14.57 -5.50 -7.71
CA ILE A 101 14.78 -6.78 -7.02
C ILE A 101 14.87 -7.92 -8.05
N ILE A 102 14.01 -7.94 -9.06
CA ILE A 102 14.05 -8.96 -10.13
C ILE A 102 15.41 -8.94 -10.85
N LYS A 103 15.89 -7.75 -11.24
CA LYS A 103 17.20 -7.60 -11.88
C LYS A 103 18.35 -8.06 -10.98
N GLU A 104 18.28 -7.79 -9.67
CA GLU A 104 19.29 -8.25 -8.72
C GLU A 104 19.27 -9.78 -8.58
N ILE A 105 18.09 -10.41 -8.53
CA ILE A 105 17.95 -11.87 -8.50
C ILE A 105 18.55 -12.49 -9.76
N GLU A 106 18.19 -11.98 -10.95
CA GLU A 106 18.72 -12.45 -12.24
C GLU A 106 20.25 -12.36 -12.29
N TYR A 107 20.82 -11.26 -11.81
CA TYR A 107 22.26 -11.09 -11.69
C TYR A 107 22.91 -12.11 -10.74
N LEU A 108 22.29 -12.36 -9.58
CA LEU A 108 22.79 -13.35 -8.61
C LEU A 108 22.71 -14.76 -9.18
N GLU A 109 21.66 -15.10 -9.91
CA GLU A 109 21.48 -16.40 -10.56
C GLU A 109 22.52 -16.62 -11.65
N ALA A 110 22.78 -15.61 -12.50
CA ALA A 110 23.85 -15.66 -13.49
C ALA A 110 25.20 -15.94 -12.83
N ARG A 111 25.53 -15.21 -11.75
CA ARG A 111 26.78 -15.44 -11.00
C ARG A 111 26.84 -16.81 -10.33
N LEU A 112 25.74 -17.29 -9.76
CA LEU A 112 25.69 -18.62 -9.13
C LEU A 112 25.93 -19.74 -10.15
N ASN A 113 25.51 -19.55 -11.41
CA ASN A 113 25.72 -20.52 -12.49
C ASN A 113 27.15 -20.50 -13.04
N GLU A 114 27.86 -19.37 -12.98
CA GLU A 114 29.24 -19.23 -13.44
C GLU A 114 30.28 -19.92 -12.52
N PHE A 115 30.02 -20.00 -11.20
CA PHE A 115 30.96 -20.59 -10.25
C PHE A 115 30.57 -22.04 -9.87
N LEU A 116 31.42 -23.02 -10.22
CA LEU A 116 31.32 -24.44 -9.81
C LEU A 116 31.22 -24.63 -8.28
N HIS A 117 31.72 -23.66 -7.51
CA HIS A 117 31.56 -23.59 -6.05
C HIS A 117 30.50 -22.55 -5.72
N THR A 118 29.30 -23.02 -5.39
CA THR A 118 28.15 -22.16 -5.09
C THR A 118 28.40 -21.37 -3.82
N SER A 119 28.63 -20.06 -3.96
CA SER A 119 28.83 -19.17 -2.83
C SER A 119 27.60 -19.17 -1.91
N PRO A 120 27.70 -19.62 -0.64
CA PRO A 120 26.58 -19.65 0.28
C PRO A 120 25.98 -18.26 0.55
N SER A 121 26.81 -17.22 0.51
CA SER A 121 26.37 -15.83 0.70
C SER A 121 25.49 -15.34 -0.44
N LEU A 122 25.81 -15.69 -1.69
CA LEU A 122 24.99 -15.34 -2.86
C LEU A 122 23.64 -16.06 -2.82
N ARG A 123 23.62 -17.35 -2.41
CA ARG A 123 22.37 -18.11 -2.24
C ARG A 123 21.47 -17.49 -1.17
N ARG A 124 22.05 -17.17 -0.01
CA ARG A 124 21.32 -16.51 1.09
C ARG A 124 20.74 -15.17 0.65
N ARG A 125 21.54 -14.34 -0.02
CA ARG A 125 21.06 -13.04 -0.54
C ARG A 125 19.92 -13.21 -1.54
N ARG A 126 19.99 -14.21 -2.43
CA ARG A 126 18.90 -14.53 -3.37
C ARG A 126 17.61 -14.88 -2.62
N GLU A 127 17.71 -15.72 -1.60
CA GLU A 127 16.55 -16.13 -0.78
C GLU A 127 15.95 -14.96 0.00
N GLU A 128 16.79 -14.08 0.57
CA GLU A 128 16.34 -12.84 1.20
C GLU A 128 15.58 -11.94 0.20
N LEU A 129 16.11 -11.77 -1.02
CA LEU A 129 15.45 -10.98 -2.06
C LEU A 129 14.12 -11.59 -2.53
N ILE A 130 14.01 -12.92 -2.60
CA ILE A 130 12.75 -13.60 -2.94
C ILE A 130 11.68 -13.31 -1.88
N LEU A 131 12.03 -13.33 -0.60
CA LEU A 131 11.10 -12.99 0.49
C LEU A 131 10.66 -11.53 0.40
N VAL A 132 11.60 -10.60 0.14
CA VAL A 132 11.25 -9.19 -0.06
C VAL A 132 10.37 -9.03 -1.31
N LEU A 133 10.64 -9.75 -2.40
CA LEU A 133 9.82 -9.69 -3.61
C LEU A 133 8.39 -10.13 -3.35
N GLN A 134 8.19 -11.19 -2.56
CA GLN A 134 6.85 -11.65 -2.16
C GLN A 134 6.10 -10.56 -1.40
N ASP A 135 6.73 -9.93 -0.41
CA ASP A 135 6.13 -8.81 0.33
C ASP A 135 5.77 -7.62 -0.57
N ILE A 136 6.65 -7.28 -1.51
CA ILE A 136 6.42 -6.20 -2.48
C ILE A 136 5.24 -6.53 -3.41
N GLU A 137 5.11 -7.77 -3.87
CA GLU A 137 3.98 -8.21 -4.70
C GLU A 137 2.66 -8.18 -3.92
N GLU A 138 2.65 -8.55 -2.65
CA GLU A 138 1.45 -8.44 -1.81
C GLU A 138 1.00 -6.98 -1.68
N LYS A 139 1.92 -6.09 -1.31
CA LYS A 139 1.64 -4.64 -1.20
C LYS A 139 1.17 -4.05 -2.54
N ARG A 140 1.82 -4.43 -3.64
CA ARG A 140 1.41 -4.05 -5.00
C ARG A 140 -0.01 -4.53 -5.33
N ASN A 141 -0.35 -5.78 -5.03
CA ASN A 141 -1.68 -6.33 -5.28
C ASN A 141 -2.77 -5.63 -4.47
N VAL A 142 -2.48 -5.26 -3.22
CA VAL A 142 -3.39 -4.46 -2.40
C VAL A 142 -3.57 -3.06 -3.00
N ALA A 143 -2.50 -2.39 -3.42
CA ALA A 143 -2.59 -1.09 -4.09
C ALA A 143 -3.43 -1.17 -5.37
N LEU A 144 -3.21 -2.17 -6.22
CA LEU A 144 -4.03 -2.42 -7.42
C LEU A 144 -5.50 -2.68 -7.09
N THR A 145 -5.77 -3.39 -5.99
CA THR A 145 -7.15 -3.68 -5.56
C THR A 145 -7.87 -2.39 -5.15
N LEU A 146 -7.18 -1.50 -4.43
CA LEU A 146 -7.72 -0.18 -4.05
C LEU A 146 -7.97 0.69 -5.29
N ILE A 147 -7.03 0.72 -6.23
CA ILE A 147 -7.19 1.45 -7.50
C ILE A 147 -8.38 0.89 -8.30
N LYS A 148 -8.51 -0.44 -8.41
CA LYS A 148 -9.65 -1.06 -9.11
C LYS A 148 -10.98 -0.79 -8.42
N SER A 149 -11.02 -0.66 -7.10
CA SER A 149 -12.25 -0.26 -6.41
C SER A 149 -12.69 1.16 -6.76
N ILE A 150 -11.74 2.06 -7.05
CA ILE A 150 -12.06 3.43 -7.52
C ILE A 150 -12.76 3.38 -8.89
N PHE A 151 -12.17 2.71 -9.87
CA PHE A 151 -12.70 2.71 -11.25
C PHE A 151 -14.00 1.92 -11.46
N ARG A 152 -14.33 0.97 -10.56
CA ARG A 152 -15.61 0.24 -10.62
C ARG A 152 -16.81 1.06 -10.14
N GLU A 153 -16.59 2.13 -9.38
CA GLU A 153 -17.66 3.02 -8.95
C GLU A 153 -18.04 4.02 -10.05
N GLU A 154 -17.07 4.49 -10.84
CA GLU A 154 -17.32 5.38 -11.99
C GLU A 154 -18.14 4.72 -13.11
N SER A 155 -17.99 3.40 -13.30
CA SER A 155 -18.72 2.66 -14.36
C SER A 155 -20.15 2.25 -13.98
N ASN A 156 -20.55 2.44 -12.72
CA ASN A 156 -21.93 2.24 -12.26
C ASN A 156 -22.68 3.57 -12.03
N GLY A 157 -22.06 4.72 -12.31
CA GLY A 157 -22.60 6.06 -12.06
C GLY A 157 -23.52 6.62 -13.15
N ASP A 158 -23.61 6.00 -14.33
CA ASP A 158 -24.39 6.51 -15.47
C ASP A 158 -25.85 5.99 -15.52
N PHE A 159 -26.54 5.98 -14.38
CA PHE A 159 -28.00 5.79 -14.34
C PHE A 159 -28.69 6.68 -13.31
N GLN A 160 -28.47 8.00 -13.41
CA GLN A 160 -29.45 8.98 -12.97
C GLN A 160 -29.53 10.12 -13.98
N GLN A 161 -30.39 9.96 -15.00
CA GLN A 161 -30.96 11.14 -15.63
C GLN A 161 -31.88 11.85 -14.62
N PRO A 162 -31.84 13.20 -14.54
CA PRO A 162 -32.65 13.96 -13.60
C PRO A 162 -34.12 13.94 -14.02
N ALA A 163 -34.99 13.98 -13.01
CA ALA A 163 -36.44 14.04 -13.16
C ALA A 163 -36.89 15.34 -13.84
N SER A 164 -37.97 15.26 -14.62
CA SER A 164 -38.87 16.40 -14.84
C SER A 164 -40.32 15.92 -15.02
N ILE A 165 -41.13 16.40 -14.07
CA ILE A 165 -42.60 16.62 -13.98
C ILE A 165 -43.43 16.20 -15.19
#